data_AF-A0A812L396-F1
#
_entry.id   AF-A0A812L396-F1
#
_cell.length_a   1.000
_cell.length_b   1.000
_cell.length_c   1.000
_cell.angle_alpha   90.00
_cell.angle_beta   90.00
_cell.angle_gamma   90.00
#
_symmetry.space_group_name_H-M   'P 1'
#
loop_
_entity.id
_entity.type
_entity.pdbx_description
1 polymer ?
#
loop_
_entity_poly.entity_id
_entity_poly.type
_entity_poly.pdbx_seq_one_letter_code
_entity_poly.pdbx_strand_id
1 'polypeptide(L)'
;MTGRGISDKHDLMKTESLHIMRVAGFTVLFSADVDAVDECGCAVEMKTGNPKYFGTTVMFQMISSGARTLLSADINKRMHPPRLNAIKQIKIEQLVHSNSSLLPSAEKNISECFSHLKISREIDENFATEVDFRSGELVLKPRSDADLLPSRAEVDRLLA
;
A
#
# COMPACT_ATOMS: atom_id res chain seq x y z
N MET A 1 -18.01 -16.52 8.23
CA MET A 1 -18.88 -17.11 7.19
C MET A 1 -19.88 -16.04 6.79
N THR A 2 -19.83 -15.50 5.58
CA THR A 2 -20.78 -14.45 5.14
C THR A 2 -22.11 -15.00 4.60
N GLY A 3 -22.41 -16.29 4.80
CA GLY A 3 -23.76 -16.86 4.81
C GLY A 3 -24.63 -16.67 3.57
N ARG A 4 -24.11 -16.22 2.43
CA ARG A 4 -24.90 -15.93 1.22
C ARG A 4 -24.53 -16.83 0.05
N GLY A 5 -25.52 -17.06 -0.82
CA GLY A 5 -25.44 -17.98 -1.95
C GLY A 5 -24.47 -17.52 -3.02
N ILE A 6 -23.88 -18.46 -3.74
CA ILE A 6 -22.82 -18.23 -4.75
C ILE A 6 -23.28 -17.37 -5.94
N SER A 7 -24.60 -17.14 -6.06
CA SER A 7 -25.26 -16.33 -7.09
C SER A 7 -25.54 -14.89 -6.67
N ASP A 8 -25.24 -14.50 -5.43
CA ASP A 8 -25.36 -13.10 -5.03
C ASP A 8 -24.31 -12.26 -5.77
N LYS A 9 -24.76 -11.16 -6.37
CA LYS A 9 -23.89 -10.19 -7.05
C LYS A 9 -22.77 -9.81 -6.09
N HIS A 10 -21.52 -9.98 -6.53
CA HIS A 10 -20.36 -9.56 -5.76
C HIS A 10 -20.57 -8.10 -5.33
N ASP A 11 -20.49 -7.86 -4.03
CA ASP A 11 -20.41 -6.51 -3.52
C ASP A 11 -19.09 -5.92 -4.05
N LEU A 12 -19.20 -4.96 -4.96
CA LEU A 12 -18.05 -4.27 -5.58
C LEU A 12 -17.62 -3.05 -4.76
N MET A 13 -18.16 -2.88 -3.54
CA MET A 13 -17.75 -1.82 -2.63
C MET A 13 -16.24 -1.92 -2.39
N LYS A 14 -15.51 -0.95 -2.94
CA LYS A 14 -14.11 -0.73 -2.64
C LYS A 14 -14.02 0.15 -1.42
N THR A 15 -13.20 -0.26 -0.47
CA THR A 15 -12.85 0.58 0.68
C THR A 15 -11.45 1.11 0.43
N GLU A 16 -11.32 2.43 0.40
CA GLU A 16 -10.04 3.12 0.32
C GLU A 16 -9.90 3.96 1.59
N SER A 17 -8.71 3.97 2.16
CA SER A 17 -8.41 4.79 3.33
C SER A 17 -7.52 5.96 2.92
N LEU A 18 -8.01 7.18 3.10
CA LEU A 18 -7.21 8.40 2.95
C LEU A 18 -6.50 8.69 4.28
N HIS A 19 -5.17 8.70 4.25
CA HIS A 19 -4.33 8.84 5.44
C HIS A 19 -3.45 10.08 5.37
N ILE A 20 -3.35 10.79 6.50
CA ILE A 20 -2.28 11.75 6.77
C ILE A 20 -1.35 11.11 7.78
N MET A 21 -0.09 10.85 7.38
CA MET A 21 0.91 10.20 8.23
C MET A 21 2.17 11.05 8.32
N ARG A 22 2.81 11.02 9.50
CA ARG A 22 4.16 11.55 9.67
C ARG A 22 5.18 10.44 9.47
N VAL A 23 5.92 10.48 8.37
CA VAL A 23 6.91 9.48 7.98
C VAL A 23 8.28 10.15 7.88
N ALA A 24 9.25 9.71 8.69
CA ALA A 24 10.61 10.28 8.69
C ALA A 24 10.65 11.82 8.80
N GLY A 25 9.74 12.41 9.56
CA GLY A 25 9.63 13.87 9.73
C GLY A 25 8.83 14.59 8.64
N PHE A 26 8.45 13.93 7.56
CA PHE A 26 7.60 14.47 6.49
C PHE A 26 6.13 14.18 6.77
N THR A 27 5.25 15.10 6.39
CA THR A 27 3.80 14.86 6.40
C THR A 27 3.40 14.40 5.01
N VAL A 28 2.84 13.20 4.92
CA VAL A 28 2.45 12.57 3.66
C VAL A 28 0.94 12.32 3.68
N LEU A 29 0.25 12.84 2.67
CA LEU A 29 -1.14 12.50 2.37
C LEU A 29 -1.12 11.44 1.27
N PHE A 30 -1.75 10.31 1.51
CA PHE A 30 -1.86 9.24 0.53
C PHE A 30 -3.14 8.43 0.74
N SER A 31 -3.64 7.80 -0.33
CA SER A 31 -4.67 6.77 -0.24
C SER A 31 -4.02 5.40 -0.27
N ALA A 32 -4.64 4.43 0.39
CA ALA A 32 -4.28 3.03 0.32
C ALA A 32 -5.53 2.16 0.18
N ASP A 33 -5.43 1.13 -0.66
CA ASP A 33 -6.48 0.14 -0.83
C ASP A 33 -6.64 -0.69 0.44
N VAL A 34 -7.90 -1.02 0.78
CA VAL A 34 -8.24 -1.93 1.87
C VAL A 34 -8.89 -3.19 1.29
N ASP A 35 -8.30 -4.35 1.53
CA ASP A 35 -8.81 -5.63 1.03
C ASP A 35 -10.19 -5.96 1.62
N ALA A 36 -10.35 -5.75 2.93
CA ALA A 36 -11.59 -5.99 3.66
C ALA A 36 -11.65 -5.20 4.98
N VAL A 37 -12.84 -5.13 5.58
CA VAL A 37 -13.05 -4.63 6.94
C VAL A 37 -13.65 -5.73 7.82
N ASP A 38 -13.28 -5.75 9.10
CA ASP A 38 -13.90 -6.63 10.09
C ASP A 38 -15.25 -6.08 10.59
N GLU A 39 -15.89 -6.80 11.51
CA GLU A 39 -17.19 -6.42 12.10
C GLU A 39 -17.16 -5.09 12.88
N CYS A 40 -15.97 -4.62 13.26
CA CYS A 40 -15.74 -3.35 13.94
C CYS A 40 -15.40 -2.22 12.95
N GLY A 41 -15.39 -2.50 11.64
CA GLY A 41 -14.98 -1.55 10.60
C GLY A 41 -13.47 -1.34 10.52
N CYS A 42 -12.66 -2.20 11.15
CA CYS A 42 -11.20 -2.11 11.09
C CYS A 42 -10.67 -2.80 9.84
N ALA A 43 -9.69 -2.18 9.17
CA ALA A 43 -9.06 -2.74 7.97
C ALA A 43 -8.36 -4.09 8.25
N VAL A 44 -8.48 -4.99 7.29
CA VAL A 44 -7.88 -6.32 7.28
C VAL A 44 -7.18 -6.53 5.94
N GLU A 45 -5.90 -6.95 6.00
CA GLU A 45 -5.12 -7.32 4.82
C GLU A 45 -5.31 -8.82 4.53
N MET A 46 -5.41 -9.21 3.27
CA MET A 46 -5.58 -10.59 2.85
C MET A 46 -4.47 -11.00 1.88
N LYS A 47 -3.76 -12.08 2.19
CA LYS A 47 -2.72 -12.62 1.28
C LYS A 47 -2.82 -14.12 1.13
N THR A 48 -2.68 -14.58 -0.11
CA THR A 48 -2.43 -16.00 -0.42
C THR A 48 -0.95 -16.20 -0.67
N GLY A 49 -0.33 -17.21 -0.06
CA GLY A 49 1.11 -17.47 -0.26
C GLY A 49 1.77 -18.02 0.99
N ASN A 50 3.09 -18.23 0.91
CA ASN A 50 3.86 -18.68 2.07
C ASN A 50 4.28 -17.45 2.91
N PRO A 51 3.84 -17.34 4.18
CA PRO A 51 4.14 -16.20 5.04
C PRO A 51 5.64 -15.92 5.23
N LYS A 52 6.49 -16.94 5.08
CA LYS A 52 7.96 -16.80 5.18
C LYS A 52 8.52 -15.80 4.17
N TYR A 53 7.83 -15.54 3.06
CA TYR A 53 8.29 -14.64 1.99
C TYR A 53 7.56 -13.28 1.99
N PHE A 54 6.67 -13.02 2.94
CA PHE A 54 5.92 -11.76 2.96
C PHE A 54 6.82 -10.57 3.35
N GLY A 55 7.84 -10.81 4.18
CA GLY A 55 8.88 -9.84 4.53
C GLY A 55 8.32 -8.50 5.02
N THR A 56 9.03 -7.42 4.68
CA THR A 56 8.63 -6.04 4.98
C THR A 56 7.52 -5.52 4.06
N THR A 57 7.34 -6.11 2.88
CA THR A 57 6.35 -5.63 1.89
C THR A 57 4.93 -5.68 2.43
N VAL A 58 4.50 -6.83 2.96
CA VAL A 58 3.14 -6.97 3.50
C VAL A 58 2.97 -6.12 4.76
N MET A 59 4.02 -5.99 5.57
CA MET A 59 4.00 -5.11 6.73
C MET A 59 3.78 -3.65 6.32
N PHE A 60 4.47 -3.14 5.29
CA PHE A 60 4.26 -1.78 4.81
C PHE A 60 2.88 -1.58 4.20
N GLN A 61 2.34 -2.57 3.46
CA GLN A 61 0.97 -2.54 2.97
C GLN A 61 -0.04 -2.38 4.11
N MET A 62 0.11 -3.17 5.18
CA MET A 62 -0.74 -3.07 6.37
C MET A 62 -0.60 -1.73 7.10
N ILE A 63 0.61 -1.19 7.23
CA ILE A 63 0.83 0.14 7.82
C ILE A 63 0.13 1.20 6.97
N SER A 64 0.25 1.11 5.64
CA SER A 64 -0.34 2.06 4.70
C SER A 64 -1.86 2.03 4.71
N SER A 65 -2.49 0.85 4.80
CA SER A 65 -3.96 0.70 4.85
C SER A 65 -4.56 0.84 6.26
N GLY A 66 -3.71 0.92 7.29
CA GLY A 66 -4.13 0.91 8.69
C GLY A 66 -4.58 -0.47 9.20
N ALA A 67 -4.34 -1.54 8.43
CA ALA A 67 -4.73 -2.89 8.81
C ALA A 67 -3.91 -3.40 10.00
N ARG A 68 -4.61 -3.93 11.02
CA ARG A 68 -3.97 -4.54 12.21
C ARG A 68 -3.82 -6.04 12.12
N THR A 69 -4.57 -6.64 11.20
CA THR A 69 -4.67 -8.09 11.03
C THR A 69 -4.41 -8.46 9.58
N LEU A 70 -3.53 -9.44 9.38
CA LEU A 70 -3.35 -10.15 8.13
C LEU A 70 -4.05 -11.51 8.20
N LEU A 71 -4.91 -11.78 7.22
CA LEU A 71 -5.46 -13.11 6.96
C LEU A 71 -4.65 -13.78 5.86
N SER A 72 -3.88 -14.80 6.25
CA SER A 72 -3.05 -15.59 5.33
C SER A 72 -3.72 -16.92 5.00
N ALA A 73 -4.01 -17.15 3.73
CA ALA A 73 -4.57 -18.41 3.25
C ALA A 73 -3.48 -19.48 3.09
N ASP A 74 -3.62 -20.58 3.83
CA ASP A 74 -2.83 -21.80 3.66
C ASP A 74 -3.50 -22.68 2.59
N ILE A 75 -2.92 -22.72 1.39
CA ILE A 75 -3.50 -23.40 0.23
C ILE A 75 -2.67 -24.64 -0.08
N ASN A 76 -3.32 -25.81 -0.13
CA ASN A 76 -2.72 -27.02 -0.66
C ASN A 76 -2.65 -26.96 -2.18
N LYS A 77 -1.50 -26.51 -2.68
CA LYS A 77 -1.21 -26.43 -4.13
C LYS A 77 -0.99 -27.78 -4.81
N ARG A 78 -0.89 -28.89 -4.05
CA ARG A 78 -0.66 -30.24 -4.61
C ARG A 78 -1.94 -30.94 -5.05
N MET A 79 -3.11 -30.39 -4.73
CA MET A 79 -4.40 -30.93 -5.17
C MET A 79 -4.92 -30.18 -6.40
N HIS A 80 -5.75 -30.88 -7.19
CA HIS A 80 -6.41 -30.31 -8.36
C HIS A 80 -7.93 -30.50 -8.24
N PRO A 81 -8.71 -29.42 -7.99
CA PRO A 81 -8.25 -28.03 -7.83
C PRO A 81 -7.51 -27.80 -6.49
N PRO A 82 -6.65 -26.76 -6.39
CA PRO A 82 -6.06 -26.34 -5.12
C PRO A 82 -7.16 -26.10 -4.08
N ARG A 83 -6.91 -26.48 -2.82
CA ARG A 83 -7.88 -26.25 -1.74
C ARG A 83 -7.29 -25.42 -0.62
N LEU A 84 -8.13 -24.58 -0.05
CA LEU A 84 -7.87 -23.89 1.19
C LEU A 84 -7.85 -24.91 2.33
N ASN A 85 -6.72 -25.04 3.01
CA ASN A 85 -6.59 -25.86 4.21
C ASN A 85 -7.01 -25.08 5.45
N ALA A 86 -6.52 -23.85 5.57
CA ALA A 86 -6.75 -23.00 6.74
C ALA A 86 -6.57 -21.52 6.38
N ILE A 87 -7.15 -20.64 7.21
CA ILE A 87 -6.83 -19.22 7.23
C ILE A 87 -6.11 -18.94 8.54
N LYS A 88 -4.90 -18.41 8.46
CA LYS A 88 -4.09 -18.03 9.61
C LYS A 88 -4.20 -16.54 9.82
N GLN A 89 -4.46 -16.13 11.07
CA GLN A 89 -4.48 -14.73 11.47
C GLN A 89 -3.10 -14.35 12.02
N ILE A 90 -2.52 -13.28 11.48
CA ILE A 90 -1.23 -12.74 11.92
C ILE A 90 -1.45 -11.28 12.29
N LYS A 91 -1.00 -10.88 13.47
CA LYS A 91 -1.11 -9.48 13.87
C LYS A 91 0.06 -8.66 13.34
N ILE A 92 -0.17 -7.37 13.07
CA ILE A 92 0.87 -6.47 12.58
C ILE A 92 2.09 -6.42 13.51
N GLU A 93 1.90 -6.50 14.84
CA GLU A 93 3.01 -6.46 15.80
C GLU A 93 3.96 -7.65 15.62
N GLN A 94 3.44 -8.80 15.20
CA GLN A 94 4.26 -9.99 14.91
C GLN A 94 5.11 -9.78 13.66
N LEU A 95 4.57 -9.12 12.64
CA LEU A 95 5.33 -8.77 11.44
C LEU A 95 6.39 -7.71 11.73
N VAL A 96 6.04 -6.68 12.50
CA VAL A 96 6.98 -5.63 12.94
C VAL A 96 8.12 -6.24 13.74
N HIS A 97 7.82 -7.12 14.70
CA HIS A 97 8.84 -7.80 15.49
C HIS A 97 9.76 -8.66 14.60
N SER A 98 9.18 -9.44 13.69
CA SER A 98 9.92 -10.35 12.79
C SER A 98 10.80 -9.61 11.78
N ASN A 99 10.49 -8.36 11.46
CA ASN A 99 11.24 -7.52 10.52
C ASN A 99 12.02 -6.38 11.21
N SER A 100 12.10 -6.37 12.55
CA SER A 100 12.62 -5.25 13.35
C SER A 100 14.02 -4.80 12.96
N SER A 101 14.90 -5.73 12.57
CA SER A 101 16.27 -5.43 12.12
C SER A 101 16.34 -4.66 10.80
N LEU A 102 15.31 -4.72 9.97
CA LEU A 102 15.25 -4.05 8.66
C LEU A 102 14.65 -2.64 8.76
N LEU A 103 13.90 -2.35 9.82
CA LEU A 103 13.16 -1.09 9.98
C LEU A 103 14.07 0.15 9.99
N PRO A 104 15.21 0.17 10.71
CA PRO A 104 16.08 1.35 10.70
C PRO A 104 16.60 1.69 9.31
N SER A 105 16.95 0.67 8.51
CA SER A 105 17.41 0.89 7.14
C SER A 105 16.28 1.39 6.24
N ALA A 106 15.07 0.87 6.41
CA ALA A 106 13.92 1.33 5.64
C ALA A 106 13.55 2.79 5.99
N GLU A 107 13.54 3.13 7.27
CA GLU A 107 13.27 4.50 7.74
C GLU A 107 14.31 5.49 7.20
N LYS A 108 15.60 5.13 7.29
CA LYS A 108 16.68 5.94 6.72
C LYS A 108 16.49 6.15 5.22
N ASN A 109 16.23 5.09 4.46
CA ASN A 109 16.03 5.17 3.01
C ASN A 109 14.85 6.08 2.65
N ILE A 110 13.72 5.97 3.36
CA ILE A 110 12.55 6.83 3.14
C ILE A 110 12.89 8.29 3.45
N SER A 111 13.58 8.54 4.57
CA SER A 111 14.02 9.88 4.96
C SER A 111 14.91 10.53 3.92
N GLU A 112 15.91 9.80 3.41
CA GLU A 112 16.86 10.28 2.40
C GLU A 112 16.15 10.53 1.06
N CYS A 113 15.26 9.63 0.63
CA CYS A 113 14.49 9.81 -0.60
C CYS A 113 13.57 11.04 -0.52
N PHE A 114 12.79 11.20 0.56
CA PHE A 114 11.93 12.38 0.73
C PHE A 114 12.72 13.68 0.85
N SER A 115 13.89 13.65 1.49
CA SER A 115 14.78 14.82 1.53
C SER A 115 15.26 15.18 0.13
N HIS A 116 15.69 14.19 -0.67
CA HIS A 116 16.15 14.41 -2.04
C HIS A 116 15.02 14.95 -2.93
N LEU A 117 13.82 14.37 -2.85
CA LEU A 117 12.65 14.87 -3.57
C LEU A 117 12.35 16.33 -3.20
N LYS A 118 12.39 16.68 -1.92
CA LYS A 118 12.01 18.03 -1.46
C LYS A 118 12.98 19.14 -1.88
N ILE A 119 14.26 18.83 -2.08
CA ILE A 119 15.30 19.81 -2.44
C ILE A 119 15.74 19.73 -3.91
N SER A 120 15.22 18.76 -4.67
CA SER A 120 15.64 18.53 -6.05
C SER A 120 15.25 19.71 -6.95
N ARG A 121 16.18 20.12 -7.79
CA ARG A 121 15.96 21.14 -8.84
C ARG A 121 15.31 20.58 -10.10
N GLU A 122 15.23 19.25 -10.21
CA GLU A 122 14.59 18.55 -11.33
C GLU A 122 13.05 18.48 -11.19
N ILE A 123 12.53 18.90 -10.03
CA ILE A 123 11.09 18.97 -9.78
C ILE A 123 10.62 20.40 -10.03
N ASP A 124 9.73 20.55 -11.00
CA ASP A 124 9.11 21.81 -11.40
C ASP A 124 7.62 21.77 -11.05
N GLU A 125 7.03 22.93 -10.76
CA GLU A 125 5.61 23.03 -10.41
C GLU A 125 4.67 22.89 -11.63
N ASN A 126 5.19 23.11 -12.83
CA ASN A 126 4.43 23.14 -14.08
C ASN A 126 4.54 21.85 -14.89
N PHE A 127 5.53 21.01 -14.60
CA PHE A 127 5.79 19.77 -15.35
C PHE A 127 5.91 18.59 -14.40
N ALA A 128 5.41 17.44 -14.83
CA ALA A 128 5.62 16.22 -14.08
C ALA A 128 7.11 15.83 -14.07
N THR A 129 7.52 15.12 -13.03
CA THR A 129 8.86 14.52 -12.92
C THR A 129 8.71 13.01 -12.82
N GLU A 130 9.40 12.27 -13.68
CA GLU A 130 9.55 10.81 -13.57
C GLU A 130 10.48 10.48 -12.41
N VAL A 131 10.04 9.55 -11.58
CA VAL A 131 10.82 8.93 -10.51
C VAL A 131 11.28 7.56 -10.98
N ASP A 132 12.60 7.36 -11.07
CA ASP A 132 13.24 6.11 -11.49
C ASP A 132 14.25 5.67 -10.42
N PHE A 133 14.61 4.39 -10.40
CA PHE A 133 15.60 3.82 -9.50
C PHE A 133 16.66 3.05 -10.29
N ARG A 134 17.91 3.53 -10.27
CA ARG A 134 19.03 2.91 -10.99
C ARG A 134 20.14 2.58 -10.03
N SER A 135 20.54 1.30 -10.00
CA SER A 135 21.59 0.81 -9.09
C SER A 135 21.35 1.13 -7.61
N GLY A 136 20.08 1.23 -7.20
CA GLY A 136 19.70 1.58 -5.83
C GLY A 136 19.63 3.09 -5.54
N GLU A 137 19.87 3.94 -6.52
CA GLU A 137 19.81 5.40 -6.38
C GLU A 137 18.55 5.97 -7.03
N LEU A 138 18.01 7.01 -6.41
CA LEU A 138 16.87 7.79 -6.91
C LEU A 138 17.32 8.68 -8.07
N VAL A 139 16.69 8.50 -9.23
CA VAL A 139 16.92 9.29 -10.45
C VAL A 139 15.64 10.04 -10.79
N LEU A 140 15.78 11.34 -11.06
CA LEU A 140 14.67 12.23 -11.39
C LEU A 140 14.84 12.75 -12.81
N LYS A 141 13.76 12.73 -13.61
CA LYS A 141 13.78 13.24 -14.99
C LYS A 141 12.53 14.07 -15.28
N PRO A 142 12.65 15.29 -15.82
CA PRO A 142 11.48 16.04 -16.25
C PRO A 142 10.67 15.31 -17.33
N ARG A 143 9.33 15.36 -17.25
CA ARG A 143 8.37 14.79 -18.20
C ARG A 143 7.28 15.83 -18.52
N SER A 144 7.52 16.62 -19.55
CA SER A 144 6.57 17.66 -19.99
C SER A 144 5.35 17.14 -20.75
N ASP A 145 5.35 15.86 -21.13
CA ASP A 145 4.29 15.18 -21.88
C ASP A 145 3.29 14.43 -20.99
N ALA A 146 3.51 14.37 -19.68
CA ALA A 146 2.65 13.66 -18.75
C ALA A 146 1.56 14.59 -18.19
N ASP A 147 0.30 14.20 -18.40
CA ASP A 147 -0.88 14.87 -17.87
C ASP A 147 -1.43 14.09 -16.66
N LEU A 148 -0.95 14.44 -15.47
CA LEU A 148 -1.24 13.71 -14.22
C LEU A 148 -2.28 14.41 -13.34
N LEU A 149 -2.49 15.71 -13.54
CA LEU A 149 -3.40 16.51 -12.73
C LEU A 149 -4.48 17.08 -13.66
N PRO A 150 -5.76 17.05 -13.24
CA PRO A 150 -6.82 17.64 -14.04
C PRO A 150 -6.55 19.14 -14.26
N SER A 151 -6.92 19.63 -15.44
CA SER A 151 -6.82 21.07 -15.74
C SER A 151 -7.61 21.91 -14.73
N ARG A 152 -7.19 23.16 -14.51
CA ARG A 152 -7.89 24.07 -13.59
C ARG A 152 -9.38 24.20 -13.92
N ALA A 153 -9.72 24.28 -15.21
CA ALA A 153 -11.10 24.35 -15.67
C ALA A 153 -11.92 23.10 -15.29
N GLU A 154 -11.30 21.92 -15.33
CA GLU A 154 -11.94 20.67 -14.92
C GLU A 154 -12.15 20.60 -13.41
N VAL A 155 -11.18 21.09 -12.63
CA VAL A 155 -11.31 21.21 -11.16
C VAL A 155 -12.46 22.15 -10.80
N ASP A 156 -12.51 23.35 -11.40
CA ASP A 156 -13.56 24.32 -11.12
C ASP A 156 -14.94 23.79 -11.54
N ARG A 157 -15.03 22.98 -12.60
CA ARG A 157 -16.26 22.27 -13.02
C ARG A 157 -16.74 21.24 -11.99
N LEU A 158 -15.82 20.52 -11.34
CA LEU A 158 -16.15 19.51 -10.33
C LEU A 158 -16.54 20.10 -8.97
N LEU A 159 -16.15 21.35 -8.70
CA LEU A 159 -16.44 22.06 -7.45
C LEU A 159 -17.68 22.97 -7.51
N ALA A 160 -18.25 23.17 -8.71
CA ALA A 160 -19.46 23.96 -8.96
C ALA A 160 -20.73 23.13 -8.83
#